data_AF-A0A4Y2F519-F1
#
_entry.id   AF-A0A4Y2F519-F1
#
_cell.length_a   1.000
_cell.length_b   1.000
_cell.length_c   1.000
_cell.angle_alpha   90.00
_cell.angle_beta   90.00
_cell.angle_gamma   90.00
#
_symmetry.space_group_name_H-M   'P 1'
#
loop_
_entity.id
_entity.type
_entity.pdbx_description
1 polymer ?
#
loop_
_entity_poly.entity_id
_entity_poly.type
_entity_poly.pdbx_seq_one_letter_code
_entity_poly.pdbx_strand_id
1 'polypeptide(L)'
;METHYLTTTILAQIFLLMRDPNHFLNDLVRYLGLSKDGAEFLGSRLKNKNLLTPITSFSWYRQREKEFTQFFYKEGNIVFCNHVQGLMKCFVTEYDPSEWRLFIDSSKANLKAVLLYNGNSFALPLLGHSVHLEENYNDLFLILEKINYQEQCWMVCGNFKMLTILLGKQTGYTKFSCFLCLWYS
;
A
#
# COMPACT_ATOMS: atom_id res chain seq x y z
N MET A 1 -4.12 -23.49 -0.25
CA MET A 1 -2.83 -23.19 0.43
C MET A 1 -2.23 -21.84 0.01
N GLU A 2 -2.57 -21.27 -1.15
CA GLU A 2 -1.98 -20.01 -1.65
C GLU A 2 -2.71 -18.72 -1.27
N THR A 3 -3.94 -18.80 -0.74
CA THR A 3 -4.66 -17.64 -0.19
C THR A 3 -4.07 -17.14 1.14
N HIS A 4 -3.30 -17.98 1.84
CA HIS A 4 -2.69 -17.66 3.14
C HIS A 4 -1.33 -16.93 3.03
N TYR A 5 -0.64 -17.03 1.89
CA TYR A 5 0.64 -16.33 1.66
C TYR A 5 0.45 -14.91 1.12
N LEU A 6 -0.64 -14.67 0.37
CA LEU A 6 -1.06 -13.33 -0.06
C LEU A 6 -1.41 -12.43 1.12
N THR A 7 -1.88 -13.02 2.22
CA THR A 7 -2.16 -12.32 3.46
C THR A 7 -0.87 -11.83 4.13
N THR A 8 0.10 -12.65 4.51
CA THR A 8 1.19 -12.19 5.41
C THR A 8 2.01 -10.99 4.91
N THR A 9 2.28 -10.86 3.61
CA THR A 9 3.12 -9.76 3.06
C THR A 9 2.32 -8.48 2.75
N ILE A 10 1.10 -8.61 2.23
CA ILE A 10 0.18 -7.46 2.01
C ILE A 10 -0.28 -6.90 3.36
N LEU A 11 -0.56 -7.79 4.32
CA LEU A 11 -1.03 -7.44 5.65
C LEU A 11 0.04 -6.79 6.52
N ALA A 12 1.31 -7.20 6.41
CA ALA A 12 2.42 -6.54 7.12
C ALA A 12 2.65 -5.09 6.63
N GLN A 13 2.22 -4.77 5.41
CA GLN A 13 2.26 -3.40 4.88
C GLN A 13 1.01 -2.61 5.27
N ILE A 14 -0.18 -3.24 5.29
CA ILE A 14 -1.41 -2.68 5.89
C ILE A 14 -1.25 -2.43 7.40
N PHE A 15 -0.44 -3.24 8.08
CA PHE A 15 -0.12 -3.18 9.50
C PHE A 15 0.54 -1.86 9.93
N LEU A 16 1.20 -1.15 9.00
CA LEU A 16 1.80 0.15 9.27
C LEU A 16 0.80 1.32 9.24
N LEU A 17 -0.49 1.09 8.89
CA LEU A 17 -1.29 2.13 8.25
C LEU A 17 -2.51 2.72 8.98
N MET A 18 -2.83 2.32 10.22
CA MET A 18 -4.10 2.74 10.84
C MET A 18 -3.89 3.48 12.16
N ARG A 19 -4.46 4.69 12.23
CA ARG A 19 -4.56 5.51 13.44
C ARG A 19 -5.57 4.88 14.39
N ASP A 20 -5.10 4.25 15.47
CA ASP A 20 -5.93 3.84 16.62
C ASP A 20 -6.01 4.99 17.64
N PRO A 21 -6.99 4.96 18.57
CA PRO A 21 -7.03 5.83 19.74
C PRO A 21 -5.78 5.71 20.63
N ASN A 22 -5.06 4.58 20.54
CA ASN A 22 -3.84 4.30 21.29
C ASN A 22 -2.59 4.56 20.43
N HIS A 23 -2.36 5.83 20.09
CA HIS A 23 -1.24 6.32 19.27
C HIS A 23 0.12 5.72 19.69
N PHE A 24 0.35 5.60 21.00
CA PHE A 24 1.60 5.10 21.57
C PHE A 24 1.90 3.64 21.23
N LEU A 25 0.90 2.75 21.27
CA LEU A 25 1.14 1.31 21.04
C LEU A 25 1.49 1.05 19.57
N ASN A 26 0.81 1.72 18.65
CA ASN A 26 1.08 1.57 17.22
C ASN A 26 2.44 2.15 16.84
N ASP A 27 2.83 3.29 17.41
CA ASP A 27 4.17 3.85 17.20
C ASP A 27 5.26 2.91 17.71
N LEU A 28 5.06 2.31 18.88
CA LEU A 28 6.00 1.36 19.46
C LEU A 28 6.11 0.09 18.61
N VAL A 29 4.97 -0.44 18.15
CA VAL A 29 4.90 -1.59 17.24
C VAL A 29 5.62 -1.32 15.92
N ARG A 30 5.43 -0.12 15.35
CA ARG A 30 6.10 0.35 14.13
C ARG A 30 7.61 0.51 14.34
N TYR A 31 8.02 1.17 15.42
CA TYR A 31 9.43 1.38 15.75
C TYR A 31 10.17 0.06 15.96
N LEU A 32 9.52 -0.90 16.61
CA LEU A 32 10.08 -2.22 16.88
C LEU A 32 9.94 -3.19 15.69
N GLY A 33 9.27 -2.81 14.60
CA GLY A 33 9.06 -3.66 13.43
C GLY A 33 8.36 -4.98 13.75
N LEU A 34 7.43 -4.98 14.72
CA LEU A 34 6.82 -6.22 15.21
C LEU A 34 5.87 -6.82 14.18
N SER A 35 5.74 -8.15 14.17
CA SER A 35 4.66 -8.81 13.45
C SER A 35 3.31 -8.61 14.15
N LYS A 36 2.22 -9.03 13.49
CA LYS A 36 0.87 -9.07 14.07
C LYS A 36 0.83 -9.81 15.41
N ASP A 37 1.43 -10.99 15.46
CA ASP A 37 1.51 -11.79 16.69
C ASP A 37 2.42 -11.12 17.73
N GLY A 38 3.49 -10.46 17.28
CA GLY A 38 4.39 -9.69 18.15
C GLY A 38 3.71 -8.48 18.79
N ALA A 39 2.90 -7.73 18.02
CA ALA A 39 2.13 -6.60 18.50
C ALA A 39 1.05 -7.02 19.50
N GLU A 40 0.37 -8.14 19.22
CA GLU A 40 -0.63 -8.69 20.14
C GLU A 40 0.02 -9.18 21.44
N PHE A 41 1.15 -9.88 21.34
CA PHE A 41 1.93 -10.32 22.50
C PHE A 41 2.43 -9.14 23.34
N LEU A 42 2.94 -8.08 22.68
CA LEU A 42 3.36 -6.85 23.35
C LEU A 42 2.17 -6.17 24.05
N GLY A 43 1.03 -6.02 23.36
CA GLY A 43 -0.19 -5.46 23.92
C GLY A 43 -0.67 -6.22 25.17
N SER A 44 -0.64 -7.56 25.11
CA SER A 44 -0.95 -8.44 26.25
C SER A 44 0.00 -8.21 27.43
N ARG A 45 1.31 -8.11 27.18
CA ARG A 45 2.31 -7.83 28.23
C ARG A 45 2.15 -6.46 28.86
N LEU A 46 1.86 -5.43 28.06
CA LEU A 46 1.63 -4.07 28.55
C LEU A 46 0.34 -3.98 29.37
N LYS A 47 -0.72 -4.69 28.97
CA LYS A 47 -1.96 -4.80 29.74
C LYS A 47 -1.74 -5.49 31.09
N ASN A 48 -1.00 -6.60 31.13
CA ASN A 48 -0.66 -7.29 32.38
C ASN A 48 0.18 -6.43 33.34
N LYS A 49 0.92 -5.45 32.81
CA LYS A 49 1.68 -4.48 33.61
C LYS A 49 0.89 -3.23 33.99
N ASN A 50 -0.42 -3.19 33.71
CA ASN A 50 -1.28 -2.02 33.92
C ASN A 50 -0.80 -0.74 33.20
N LEU A 51 -0.06 -0.90 32.09
CA LEU A 51 0.44 0.22 31.27
C LEU A 51 -0.55 0.63 30.16
N LEU A 52 -1.65 -0.10 30.03
CA LEU A 52 -2.75 0.19 29.12
C LEU A 52 -4.06 0.25 29.90
N THR A 53 -5.02 1.03 29.43
CA THR A 53 -6.35 1.07 30.04
C THR A 53 -7.02 -0.31 29.97
N PRO A 54 -7.80 -0.74 30.98
CA PRO A 54 -8.43 -2.08 30.98
C PRO A 54 -9.32 -2.36 29.78
N ILE A 55 -9.93 -1.28 29.24
CA ILE A 55 -10.78 -1.28 28.03
C ILE A 55 -9.97 -1.49 26.74
N THR A 56 -8.65 -1.25 26.76
CA THR A 56 -7.82 -1.46 25.57
C THR A 56 -7.86 -2.92 25.15
N SER A 57 -8.39 -3.15 23.96
CA SER A 57 -8.43 -4.44 23.28
C SER A 57 -7.37 -4.48 22.19
N PHE A 58 -6.65 -5.60 22.13
CA PHE A 58 -5.64 -5.89 21.11
C PHE A 58 -6.07 -7.05 20.20
N SER A 59 -7.25 -7.66 20.42
CA SER A 59 -7.83 -8.64 19.49
C SER A 59 -8.16 -8.02 18.12
N TRP A 60 -8.29 -6.70 18.10
CA TRP A 60 -8.39 -5.86 16.90
C TRP A 60 -7.29 -6.16 15.87
N TYR A 61 -6.04 -6.42 16.29
CA TYR A 61 -4.97 -6.79 15.36
C TYR A 61 -5.31 -8.06 14.56
N ARG A 62 -6.10 -9.00 15.12
CA ARG A 62 -6.52 -10.23 14.44
C ARG A 62 -7.55 -10.01 13.35
N GLN A 63 -8.56 -9.19 13.64
CA GLN A 63 -9.80 -9.14 12.84
C GLN A 63 -9.83 -7.97 11.85
N ARG A 64 -8.99 -6.93 12.04
CA ARG A 64 -9.00 -5.67 11.27
C ARG A 64 -8.95 -5.86 9.75
N GLU A 65 -8.26 -6.88 9.28
CA GLU A 65 -8.10 -7.19 7.85
C GLU A 65 -9.41 -7.58 7.19
N LYS A 66 -10.33 -8.21 7.96
CA LYS A 66 -11.65 -8.61 7.45
C LYS A 66 -12.47 -7.40 7.03
N GLU A 67 -12.29 -6.27 7.68
CA GLU A 67 -13.02 -5.03 7.36
C GLU A 67 -12.56 -4.40 6.03
N PHE A 68 -11.30 -4.62 5.66
CA PHE A 68 -10.75 -4.12 4.40
C PHE A 68 -10.87 -5.11 3.25
N THR A 69 -10.98 -6.41 3.57
CA THR A 69 -11.07 -7.49 2.56
C THR A 69 -12.18 -7.22 1.55
N GLN A 70 -13.28 -6.59 1.96
CA GLN A 70 -14.41 -6.24 1.09
C GLN A 70 -14.05 -5.28 -0.06
N PHE A 71 -12.96 -4.50 0.05
CA PHE A 71 -12.52 -3.56 -0.97
C PHE A 71 -11.52 -4.16 -1.98
N PHE A 72 -11.05 -5.39 -1.72
CA PHE A 72 -10.02 -6.03 -2.53
C PHE A 72 -10.58 -7.23 -3.29
N TYR A 73 -10.21 -7.30 -4.56
CA TYR A 73 -10.59 -8.36 -5.48
C TYR A 73 -9.35 -9.07 -5.99
N LYS A 74 -9.48 -10.38 -6.22
CA LYS A 74 -8.44 -11.18 -6.87
C LYS A 74 -8.93 -11.61 -8.23
N GLU A 75 -8.17 -11.29 -9.27
CA GLU A 75 -8.41 -11.74 -10.63
C GLU A 75 -7.11 -12.29 -11.21
N GLY A 76 -7.11 -13.59 -11.53
CA GLY A 76 -5.89 -14.30 -11.89
C GLY A 76 -4.81 -14.13 -10.83
N ASN A 77 -3.71 -13.49 -11.25
CA ASN A 77 -2.50 -13.29 -10.43
C ASN A 77 -2.42 -11.91 -9.77
N ILE A 78 -3.49 -11.11 -9.84
CA ILE A 78 -3.50 -9.73 -9.36
C ILE A 78 -4.52 -9.62 -8.23
N VAL A 79 -4.12 -8.95 -7.15
CA VAL A 79 -5.02 -8.46 -6.11
C VAL A 79 -5.07 -6.95 -6.22
N PHE A 80 -6.26 -6.37 -6.29
CA PHE A 80 -6.44 -4.94 -6.50
C PHE A 80 -7.65 -4.38 -5.75
N CYS A 81 -7.63 -3.08 -5.49
CA CYS A 81 -8.76 -2.31 -4.99
C CYS A 81 -9.38 -1.52 -6.13
N ASN A 82 -10.63 -1.83 -6.48
CA ASN A 82 -11.40 -1.09 -7.49
C ASN A 82 -12.28 0.01 -6.89
N HIS A 83 -12.63 -0.08 -5.59
CA HIS A 83 -13.47 0.89 -4.91
C HIS A 83 -12.65 1.75 -3.94
N VAL A 84 -11.75 2.56 -4.51
CA VAL A 84 -10.82 3.38 -3.72
C VAL A 84 -11.56 4.39 -2.85
N GLN A 85 -12.61 5.05 -3.33
CA GLN A 85 -13.37 5.98 -2.50
C GLN A 85 -13.98 5.33 -1.24
N GLY A 86 -14.44 4.09 -1.34
CA GLY A 86 -14.97 3.33 -0.20
C GLY A 86 -13.87 2.99 0.80
N LEU A 87 -12.71 2.55 0.30
CA LEU A 87 -11.52 2.34 1.11
C LEU A 87 -11.10 3.63 1.82
N MET A 88 -11.05 4.76 1.12
CA MET A 88 -10.58 6.04 1.64
C MET A 88 -11.48 6.61 2.74
N LYS A 89 -12.81 6.40 2.67
CA LYS A 89 -13.74 6.77 3.75
C LYS A 89 -13.43 6.10 5.08
N CYS A 90 -12.70 4.97 5.09
CA CYS A 90 -12.25 4.33 6.31
C CYS A 90 -11.05 5.05 6.97
N PHE A 91 -10.30 5.86 6.22
CA PHE A 91 -9.06 6.51 6.69
C PHE A 91 -9.19 8.01 6.86
N VAL A 92 -9.94 8.68 5.99
CA VAL A 92 -10.07 10.14 5.94
C VAL A 92 -11.54 10.55 5.85
N THR A 93 -11.88 11.66 6.50
CA THR A 93 -13.23 12.22 6.48
C THR A 93 -13.62 12.75 5.10
N GLU A 94 -12.64 13.32 4.40
CA GLU A 94 -12.79 13.85 3.06
C GLU A 94 -11.61 13.37 2.20
N TYR A 95 -11.93 12.87 1.00
CA TYR A 95 -10.95 12.31 0.08
C TYR A 95 -10.80 13.23 -1.12
N ASP A 96 -9.63 13.87 -1.22
CA ASP A 96 -9.21 14.61 -2.40
C ASP A 96 -8.05 13.86 -3.08
N PRO A 97 -8.22 13.33 -4.31
CA PRO A 97 -7.15 12.67 -5.05
C PRO A 97 -5.88 13.50 -5.23
N SER A 98 -5.96 14.84 -5.24
CA SER A 98 -4.81 15.73 -5.44
C SER A 98 -3.77 15.65 -4.31
N GLU A 99 -4.23 15.26 -3.12
CA GLU A 99 -3.40 15.06 -1.94
C GLU A 99 -2.64 13.72 -1.93
N TRP A 100 -2.86 12.89 -2.96
CA TRP A 100 -2.31 11.55 -3.05
C TRP A 100 -1.48 11.32 -4.31
N ARG A 101 -0.47 10.46 -4.18
CA ARG A 101 0.41 10.03 -5.27
C ARG A 101 0.41 8.53 -5.40
N LEU A 102 0.27 8.03 -6.62
CA LEU A 102 0.38 6.60 -6.88
C LEU A 102 1.86 6.21 -6.96
N PHE A 103 2.32 5.40 -6.02
CA PHE A 103 3.64 4.81 -6.05
C PHE A 103 3.59 3.40 -6.63
N ILE A 104 4.32 3.18 -7.73
CA ILE A 104 4.47 1.84 -8.29
C ILE A 104 5.92 1.40 -8.14
N ASP A 105 6.10 0.27 -7.50
CA ASP A 105 7.40 -0.35 -7.29
C ASP A 105 7.36 -1.82 -7.63
N SER A 106 8.50 -2.27 -8.12
CA SER A 106 8.71 -3.62 -8.61
C SER A 106 9.97 -4.18 -8.00
N SER A 107 9.88 -5.46 -7.66
CA SER A 107 11.01 -6.27 -7.23
C SER A 107 11.07 -7.50 -8.11
N LYS A 108 12.16 -8.27 -8.02
CA LYS A 108 12.28 -9.54 -8.74
C LYS A 108 11.14 -10.54 -8.47
N ALA A 109 10.39 -10.35 -7.38
CA ALA A 109 9.39 -11.30 -6.91
C ALA A 109 7.96 -10.74 -6.91
N ASN A 110 7.77 -9.43 -7.08
CA ASN A 110 6.43 -8.83 -7.06
C ASN A 110 6.42 -7.42 -7.64
N LEU A 111 5.23 -7.02 -8.09
CA LEU A 111 4.86 -5.68 -8.50
C LEU A 111 3.80 -5.15 -7.53
N LYS A 112 3.97 -3.92 -7.04
CA LYS A 112 3.10 -3.30 -6.04
C LYS A 112 2.74 -1.87 -6.45
N ALA A 113 1.47 -1.53 -6.28
CA ALA A 113 0.93 -0.20 -6.45
C ALA A 113 0.33 0.27 -5.13
N VAL A 114 0.77 1.42 -4.63
CA VAL A 114 0.50 1.91 -3.28
C VAL A 114 0.25 3.41 -3.32
N LEU A 115 -0.65 3.93 -2.49
CA LEU A 115 -1.06 5.35 -2.54
C LEU A 115 -0.40 6.19 -1.42
N LEU A 116 0.46 7.15 -1.76
CA LEU A 116 1.17 8.02 -0.81
C LEU A 116 0.39 9.30 -0.53
N TYR A 117 0.26 9.68 0.74
CA TYR A 117 -0.25 11.01 1.09
C TYR A 117 0.88 12.06 1.07
N ASN A 118 0.62 13.23 0.49
CA ASN A 118 1.61 14.30 0.33
C ASN A 118 2.22 14.77 1.66
N GLY A 119 1.42 14.86 2.73
CA GLY A 119 1.88 15.26 4.06
C GLY A 119 2.63 14.18 4.84
N ASN A 120 2.83 12.99 4.27
CA ASN A 120 3.50 11.82 4.89
C ASN A 120 2.93 11.41 6.26
N SER A 121 1.74 11.90 6.60
CA SER A 121 1.02 11.69 7.85
C SER A 121 0.09 10.49 7.78
N PHE A 122 -0.37 10.17 6.57
CA PHE A 122 -1.19 9.01 6.30
C PHE A 122 -0.40 7.95 5.57
N ALA A 123 -0.86 6.75 5.78
CA ALA A 123 -0.09 5.59 5.52
C ALA A 123 -0.66 4.87 4.29
N LEU A 124 0.20 4.76 3.30
CA LEU A 124 0.23 3.92 2.10
C LEU A 124 -0.85 2.83 1.89
N PRO A 125 -2.10 3.13 1.46
CA PRO A 125 -3.05 2.10 1.05
C PRO A 125 -2.49 1.31 -0.14
N LEU A 126 -2.33 -0.01 0.01
CA LEU A 126 -2.05 -0.89 -1.13
C LEU A 126 -3.25 -0.87 -2.07
N LEU A 127 -3.03 -0.54 -3.33
CA LEU A 127 -4.07 -0.54 -4.37
C LEU A 127 -3.95 -1.75 -5.29
N GLY A 128 -2.74 -2.26 -5.51
CA GLY A 128 -2.49 -3.38 -6.41
C GLY A 128 -1.27 -4.18 -6.01
N HIS A 129 -1.35 -5.50 -6.16
CA HIS A 129 -0.24 -6.42 -5.90
C HIS A 129 -0.29 -7.62 -6.83
N SER A 130 0.86 -7.99 -7.38
CA SER A 130 1.05 -9.28 -8.03
C SER A 130 2.44 -9.84 -7.77
N VAL A 131 2.56 -11.16 -7.70
CA VAL A 131 3.84 -11.89 -7.65
C VAL A 131 4.29 -12.43 -9.01
N HIS A 132 3.46 -12.28 -10.04
CA HIS A 132 3.69 -12.90 -11.36
C HIS A 132 3.71 -11.90 -12.50
N LEU A 133 3.43 -10.62 -12.22
CA LEU A 133 3.60 -9.54 -13.19
C LEU A 133 5.06 -9.09 -13.24
N GLU A 134 5.52 -8.75 -14.45
CA GLU A 134 6.86 -8.28 -14.71
C GLU A 134 6.90 -6.77 -14.91
N GLU A 135 8.12 -6.22 -14.95
CA GLU A 135 8.38 -4.80 -15.23
C GLU A 135 8.28 -4.53 -16.74
N ASN A 136 7.08 -4.68 -17.29
CA ASN A 136 6.77 -4.35 -18.68
C ASN A 136 5.54 -3.44 -18.78
N TYR A 137 5.36 -2.82 -19.94
CA TYR A 137 4.29 -1.85 -20.15
C TYR A 137 2.89 -2.45 -19.98
N ASN A 138 2.66 -3.67 -20.51
CA ASN A 138 1.33 -4.30 -20.50
C ASN A 138 0.90 -4.66 -19.08
N ASP A 139 1.81 -5.21 -18.29
CA ASP A 139 1.55 -5.60 -16.91
C ASP A 139 1.31 -4.38 -16.01
N LEU A 140 2.05 -3.29 -16.26
CA LEU A 140 1.82 -2.03 -15.57
C LEU A 140 0.51 -1.37 -15.95
N PHE A 141 0.18 -1.37 -17.23
CA PHE A 141 -1.09 -0.88 -17.74
C PHE A 141 -2.26 -1.65 -17.14
N LEU A 142 -2.14 -2.98 -17.05
CA LEU A 142 -3.14 -3.84 -16.43
C LEU A 142 -3.39 -3.48 -14.96
N ILE A 143 -2.34 -3.20 -14.16
CA ILE A 143 -2.54 -2.72 -12.79
C ILE A 143 -3.29 -1.38 -12.76
N LEU A 144 -2.88 -0.42 -13.60
CA LEU A 144 -3.49 0.91 -13.65
C LEU A 144 -4.97 0.86 -14.02
N GLU A 145 -5.33 -0.02 -14.96
CA GLU A 145 -6.72 -0.29 -15.34
C GLU A 145 -7.51 -0.87 -14.17
N LYS A 146 -6.98 -1.89 -13.49
CA LYS A 146 -7.67 -2.57 -12.38
C LYS A 146 -7.92 -1.66 -11.16
N ILE A 147 -7.02 -0.72 -10.89
CA ILE A 147 -7.19 0.26 -9.80
C ILE A 147 -7.99 1.50 -10.23
N ASN A 148 -8.54 1.51 -11.45
CA ASN A 148 -9.32 2.60 -12.02
C ASN A 148 -8.59 3.96 -11.99
N TYR A 149 -7.32 3.95 -12.39
CA TYR A 149 -6.46 5.14 -12.33
C TYR A 149 -7.04 6.34 -13.09
N GLN A 150 -7.75 6.13 -14.20
CA GLN A 150 -8.30 7.19 -15.04
C GLN A 150 -9.33 8.07 -14.32
N GLU A 151 -10.07 7.54 -13.36
CA GLU A 151 -11.01 8.33 -12.57
C GLU A 151 -10.32 9.17 -11.51
N GLN A 152 -9.16 8.71 -11.02
CA GLN A 152 -8.51 9.25 -9.84
C GLN A 152 -7.39 10.22 -10.20
N CYS A 153 -6.74 10.03 -11.35
CA CYS A 153 -5.71 10.91 -11.90
C CYS A 153 -4.59 11.28 -10.91
N TRP A 154 -4.20 10.35 -10.03
CA TRP A 154 -3.11 10.60 -9.08
C TRP A 154 -1.80 10.92 -9.78
N MET A 155 -0.97 11.74 -9.15
CA MET A 155 0.40 11.89 -9.61
C MET A 155 1.17 10.56 -9.46
N VAL A 156 1.73 10.03 -10.54
CA VAL A 156 2.51 8.79 -10.49
C VAL A 156 3.93 9.07 -10.01
N CYS A 157 4.38 8.27 -9.04
CA CYS A 157 5.71 8.23 -8.48
C CYS A 157 6.27 6.81 -8.60
N GLY A 158 7.58 6.69 -8.78
CA GLY A 158 8.22 5.39 -8.90
C GLY A 158 9.70 5.54 -9.16
N ASN A 159 10.41 4.42 -9.19
CA ASN A 159 11.79 4.44 -9.65
C ASN A 159 11.85 4.88 -11.12
N PHE A 160 13.02 5.40 -11.55
CA PHE A 160 13.17 5.95 -12.90
C PHE A 160 12.80 4.94 -13.99
N LYS A 161 13.12 3.66 -13.78
CA LYS A 161 12.80 2.58 -14.71
C LYS A 161 11.28 2.45 -14.91
N MET A 162 10.49 2.45 -13.84
CA MET A 162 9.03 2.37 -13.92
C MET A 162 8.42 3.57 -14.66
N LEU A 163 8.88 4.77 -14.32
CA LEU A 163 8.43 5.99 -15.00
C LEU A 163 8.75 5.95 -16.50
N THR A 164 9.94 5.46 -16.88
CA THR A 164 10.30 5.34 -18.29
C THR A 164 9.43 4.32 -19.04
N ILE A 165 9.10 3.18 -18.42
CA ILE A 165 8.23 2.17 -19.03
C ILE A 165 6.83 2.74 -19.24
N LEU A 166 6.27 3.41 -18.23
CA LEU A 166 4.92 4.01 -18.30
C LEU A 166 4.83 5.11 -19.37
N LEU A 167 5.91 5.84 -19.61
CA LEU A 167 5.99 6.86 -20.67
C LEU A 167 6.22 6.27 -22.07
N GLY A 168 6.19 4.94 -22.22
CA GLY A 168 6.38 4.26 -23.50
C GLY A 168 7.82 4.26 -24.01
N LYS A 169 8.82 4.56 -23.17
CA LYS A 169 10.23 4.41 -23.55
C LYS A 169 10.63 2.94 -23.48
N GLN A 170 11.03 2.39 -24.62
CA GLN A 170 11.35 0.98 -24.81
C GLN A 170 12.48 0.50 -23.88
N THR A 171 12.38 -0.73 -23.41
CA THR A 171 13.42 -1.43 -22.64
C THR A 171 14.63 -1.72 -23.52
N GLY A 172 15.63 -0.85 -23.43
CA GLY A 172 16.96 -1.01 -24.00
C GLY A 172 17.93 -0.05 -23.30
N TYR A 173 19.24 -0.21 -23.50
CA TYR A 173 20.23 0.78 -23.06
C TYR A 173 20.02 2.10 -23.82
N THR A 174 19.01 2.87 -23.46
CA THR A 174 18.84 4.24 -23.93
C THR A 174 19.95 5.06 -23.29
N LYS A 175 21.08 5.18 -23.99
CA LYS A 175 22.22 6.04 -23.62
C LYS A 175 21.79 7.47 -23.28
N PHE A 176 20.61 7.90 -23.73
CA PHE A 176 20.05 9.23 -23.49
C PHE A 176 18.53 9.18 -23.29
N SER A 177 18.07 8.65 -22.15
CA SER A 177 16.69 8.88 -21.72
C SER A 177 16.56 10.27 -21.09
N CYS A 178 16.66 11.32 -21.91
CA CYS A 178 16.45 12.66 -21.38
C CYS A 178 14.95 12.89 -21.14
N PHE A 179 14.50 12.67 -19.91
CA PHE A 179 13.21 13.14 -19.43
C PHE A 179 13.32 14.60 -18.93
N LEU A 180 14.51 15.02 -18.50
CA LEU A 180 14.80 16.36 -17.97
C LEU A 180 15.17 17.41 -19.03
N CYS A 181 15.45 17.03 -20.28
CA CYS A 181 15.83 17.98 -21.34
C CYS A 181 14.67 18.86 -21.82
N LEU A 182 13.43 18.55 -21.41
CA LEU A 182 12.24 19.35 -21.71
C LEU A 182 11.85 20.29 -20.57
N TRP A 183 12.63 20.34 -19.47
CA TRP A 183 12.33 21.22 -18.33
C TRP A 183 12.94 22.63 -18.46
N TYR A 184 13.85 22.84 -19.42
CA TYR A 184 14.48 24.15 -19.68
C TYR A 184 14.43 24.53 -21.17
N SER A 185 13.27 24.36 -21.80
CA SER A 185 12.98 24.91 -23.13
C SER A 185 11.74 25.78 -23.08
#